data_AF-A0A955TEF8-F1
#
_entry.id   AF-A0A955TEF8-F1
#
_cell.length_a   1.000
_cell.length_b   1.000
_cell.length_c   1.000
_cell.angle_alpha   90.00
_cell.angle_beta   90.00
_cell.angle_gamma   90.00
#
_symmetry.space_group_name_H-M   'P 1'
#
loop_
_entity.id
_entity.type
_entity.pdbx_description
1 polymer ?
#
loop_
_entity_poly.entity_id
_entity_poly.type
_entity_poly.pdbx_seq_one_letter_code
_entity_poly.pdbx_strand_id
1 'polypeptide(L)'
;GDKNFSSDRLDPLFRTILTYALNKRVGLFGTVNIGSPTSQGTRYVQVSSSLGLSAAIRDRLTGFVEYYGLYPRDVASGSANFLQTGVLYHLTYNLQLDVRVGGGLTRG
;
A
#
# COMPACT_ATOMS: atom_id res chain seq x y z
N GLY A 1 -11.88 -15.82 12.41
CA GLY A 1 -12.35 -14.54 11.87
C GLY A 1 -13.60 -14.16 12.61
N ASP A 2 -13.69 -12.95 13.11
CA ASP A 2 -14.90 -12.41 13.75
C ASP A 2 -15.87 -11.91 12.67
N LYS A 3 -17.17 -12.07 12.89
CA LYS A 3 -18.24 -11.66 11.94
C LYS A 3 -18.23 -10.16 11.64
N ASN A 4 -17.58 -9.36 12.48
CA ASN A 4 -17.41 -7.92 12.28
C ASN A 4 -16.23 -7.54 11.38
N PHE A 5 -15.36 -8.50 11.02
CA PHE A 5 -14.13 -8.25 10.24
C PHE A 5 -14.09 -8.99 8.89
N SER A 6 -15.11 -9.79 8.58
CA SER A 6 -15.22 -10.50 7.29
C SER A 6 -16.44 -9.99 6.55
N SER A 7 -16.29 -9.61 5.28
CA SER A 7 -17.45 -9.54 4.41
C SER A 7 -17.83 -10.99 4.08
N ASP A 8 -19.08 -11.39 4.26
CA ASP A 8 -19.57 -12.72 3.85
C ASP A 8 -19.75 -12.80 2.31
N ARG A 9 -18.98 -12.00 1.56
CA ARG A 9 -19.14 -11.77 0.12
C ARG A 9 -17.79 -11.75 -0.59
N LEU A 10 -17.82 -12.03 -1.89
CA LEU A 10 -16.64 -11.97 -2.74
C LEU A 10 -16.30 -10.51 -3.07
N ASP A 11 -15.14 -10.04 -2.59
CA ASP A 11 -14.61 -8.71 -2.87
C ASP A 11 -13.43 -8.83 -3.86
N PRO A 12 -13.68 -8.71 -5.18
CA PRO A 12 -12.62 -8.85 -6.17
C PRO A 12 -11.70 -7.63 -6.14
N LEU A 13 -10.40 -7.88 -6.28
CA LEU A 13 -9.35 -6.87 -6.32
C LEU A 13 -8.46 -7.11 -7.54
N PHE A 14 -8.34 -6.09 -8.38
CA PHE A 14 -7.30 -6.02 -9.39
C PHE A 14 -6.16 -5.14 -8.87
N ARG A 15 -4.93 -5.65 -8.92
CA ARG A 15 -3.72 -4.94 -8.46
C ARG A 15 -2.68 -4.97 -9.56
N THR A 16 -2.20 -3.80 -9.94
CA THR A 16 -1.01 -3.61 -10.77
C THR A 16 0.10 -3.06 -9.92
N ILE A 17 1.30 -3.61 -10.08
CA ILE A 17 2.52 -3.17 -9.39
C ILE A 17 3.53 -2.79 -10.46
N LEU A 18 4.06 -1.57 -10.34
CA LEU A 18 5.20 -1.10 -11.13
C LEU A 18 6.42 -1.08 -10.21
N THR A 19 7.54 -1.57 -10.72
CA THR A 19 8.85 -1.40 -10.07
C THR A 19 9.86 -1.06 -11.15
N TYR A 20 10.61 0.00 -10.91
CA TYR A 20 11.58 0.54 -11.86
C TYR A 20 12.89 0.86 -11.14
N ALA A 21 13.97 0.22 -11.55
CA ALA A 21 15.29 0.54 -11.01
C ALA A 21 15.83 1.81 -11.68
N LEU A 22 15.88 2.92 -10.93
CA LEU A 22 16.47 4.18 -11.41
C LEU A 22 17.99 4.04 -11.55
N ASN A 23 18.61 3.32 -10.61
CA ASN A 23 20.02 2.94 -10.67
C ASN A 23 20.26 1.68 -9.78
N LYS A 24 21.53 1.34 -9.54
CA LYS A 24 21.91 0.15 -8.73
C LYS A 24 21.47 0.21 -7.27
N ARG A 25 21.15 1.40 -6.74
CA ARG A 25 20.78 1.61 -5.33
C ARG A 25 19.37 2.15 -5.16
N VAL A 26 18.83 2.90 -6.11
CA VAL A 26 17.53 3.57 -5.98
C VAL A 26 16.52 2.96 -6.94
N GLY A 27 15.34 2.64 -6.41
CA GLY A 27 14.19 2.16 -7.16
C GLY A 27 12.99 3.08 -6.98
N LEU A 28 12.14 3.12 -7.99
CA LEU A 28 10.79 3.63 -7.92
C LEU A 28 9.84 2.43 -7.88
N PHE A 29 8.81 2.49 -7.05
CA PHE A 29 7.74 1.50 -7.06
C PHE A 29 6.40 2.21 -6.94
N GLY A 30 5.37 1.57 -7.43
CA GLY A 30 4.02 2.08 -7.28
C GLY A 30 3.01 0.98 -7.48
N THR A 31 1.82 1.20 -6.93
CA THR A 31 0.71 0.28 -7.11
C THR A 31 -0.52 1.04 -7.56
N VAL A 32 -1.34 0.38 -8.36
CA VAL A 32 -2.70 0.81 -8.64
C VAL A 32 -3.60 -0.37 -8.32
N ASN A 33 -4.60 -0.14 -7.47
CA ASN A 33 -5.56 -1.15 -7.08
C ASN A 33 -6.96 -0.64 -7.41
N ILE A 34 -7.76 -1.53 -7.97
CA ILE A 34 -9.17 -1.30 -8.23
C ILE A 34 -9.90 -2.48 -7.62
N GLY A 35 -10.65 -2.21 -6.56
CA GLY A 35 -11.41 -3.21 -5.84
C GLY A 35 -12.88 -2.85 -5.81
N SER A 36 -13.71 -3.86 -5.56
CA SER A 36 -15.13 -3.63 -5.29
C SER A 36 -15.55 -4.25 -3.96
N PRO A 37 -15.09 -3.65 -2.83
CA PRO A 37 -15.43 -4.10 -1.49
C PRO A 37 -16.91 -3.84 -1.13
N THR A 38 -17.41 -4.61 -0.17
CA THR A 38 -18.74 -4.42 0.44
C THR A 38 -18.61 -3.82 1.84
N SER A 39 -19.28 -2.68 2.09
CA SER A 39 -19.37 -2.06 3.42
C SER A 39 -20.82 -1.74 3.77
N GLN A 40 -21.25 -2.08 4.99
CA GLN A 40 -22.63 -1.89 5.47
C GLN A 40 -23.71 -2.43 4.50
N GLY A 41 -23.42 -3.54 3.80
CA GLY A 41 -24.32 -4.16 2.84
C GLY A 41 -24.30 -3.56 1.43
N THR A 42 -23.62 -2.43 1.23
CA THR A 42 -23.49 -1.74 -0.05
C THR A 42 -22.13 -2.01 -0.67
N ARG A 43 -22.12 -2.38 -1.95
CA ARG A 43 -20.91 -2.58 -2.74
C ARG A 43 -20.49 -1.25 -3.35
N TYR A 44 -19.23 -0.88 -3.21
CA TYR A 44 -18.68 0.34 -3.79
C TYR A 44 -17.42 0.04 -4.59
N VAL A 45 -17.05 0.93 -5.50
CA VAL A 45 -15.75 0.85 -6.19
C VAL A 45 -14.74 1.68 -5.40
N GLN A 46 -13.63 1.04 -5.04
CA GLN A 46 -12.51 1.69 -4.40
C GLN A 46 -11.30 1.64 -5.33
N VAL A 47 -10.80 2.82 -5.68
CA VAL A 47 -9.51 2.95 -6.35
C VAL A 47 -8.49 3.32 -5.30
N SER A 48 -7.35 2.65 -5.28
CA SER A 48 -6.18 3.13 -4.54
C SER A 48 -4.96 3.16 -5.43
N SER A 49 -4.08 4.10 -5.15
CA SER A 49 -2.81 4.19 -5.82
C SER A 49 -1.72 4.50 -4.81
N SER A 50 -0.51 4.04 -5.11
CA SER A 50 0.67 4.37 -4.35
C SER A 50 1.85 4.64 -5.25
N LEU A 51 2.74 5.50 -4.77
CA LEU A 51 4.00 5.81 -5.40
C LEU A 51 5.05 5.96 -4.30
N GLY A 52 6.17 5.28 -4.47
CA GLY A 52 7.23 5.27 -3.49
C GLY A 52 8.61 5.15 -4.10
N LEU A 53 9.59 5.53 -3.32
CA LEU A 53 11.01 5.39 -3.62
C LEU A 53 11.63 4.43 -2.64
N SER A 54 12.49 3.55 -3.14
CA SER A 54 13.33 2.68 -2.32
C SER A 54 14.80 3.00 -2.56
N ALA A 55 15.62 2.87 -1.53
CA ALA A 55 17.05 3.09 -1.59
C ALA A 55 17.79 2.00 -0.80
N ALA A 56 18.69 1.28 -1.45
CA ALA A 56 19.66 0.40 -0.83
C ALA A 56 20.70 1.26 -0.09
N ILE A 57 20.58 1.31 1.23
CA ILE A 57 21.47 2.05 2.13
C ILE A 57 22.78 1.26 2.32
N ARG A 58 22.66 -0.07 2.47
CA ARG A 58 23.75 -1.04 2.53
C ARG A 58 23.33 -2.32 1.81
N ASP A 59 24.25 -3.25 1.61
CA ASP A 59 24.01 -4.52 0.88
C ASP A 59 22.85 -5.35 1.44
N ARG A 60 22.45 -5.12 2.70
CA ARG A 60 21.35 -5.82 3.38
C ARG A 60 20.28 -4.90 3.93
N LEU A 61 20.39 -3.58 3.73
CA LEU A 61 19.46 -2.61 4.32
C LEU A 61 18.90 -1.70 3.22
N THR A 62 17.58 -1.74 3.05
CA THR A 62 16.85 -0.91 2.10
C THR A 62 15.87 -0.04 2.86
N GLY A 63 15.97 1.28 2.69
CA GLY A 63 14.95 2.21 3.15
C GLY A 63 13.92 2.46 2.06
N PHE A 64 12.69 2.78 2.42
CA PHE A 64 11.68 3.23 1.46
C PHE A 64 10.79 4.31 2.05
N VAL A 65 10.21 5.12 1.17
CA VAL A 65 9.11 6.04 1.47
C VAL A 65 8.04 5.85 0.41
N GLU A 66 6.79 5.82 0.84
CA GLU A 66 5.63 5.62 -0.03
C GLU A 66 4.51 6.58 0.36
N TYR A 67 3.99 7.26 -0.65
CA TYR A 67 2.75 7.99 -0.56
C TYR A 67 1.64 7.13 -1.17
N TYR A 68 0.54 6.94 -0.45
CA TYR A 68 -0.60 6.20 -0.98
C TYR A 68 -1.93 6.89 -0.69
N GLY A 69 -2.85 6.78 -1.64
CA GLY A 69 -4.17 7.37 -1.58
C GLY A 69 -5.26 6.32 -1.74
N LEU A 70 -6.33 6.47 -0.95
CA LEU A 70 -7.58 5.73 -1.08
C LEU A 70 -8.65 6.69 -1.59
N TYR A 71 -9.26 6.34 -2.71
CA TYR A 71 -10.27 7.14 -3.41
C TYR A 71 -11.58 6.33 -3.51
N PRO A 72 -12.48 6.45 -2.53
CA PRO A 72 -13.81 5.85 -2.62
C PRO A 72 -14.69 6.66 -3.57
N ARG A 73 -15.40 5.98 -4.49
CA ARG A 73 -16.25 6.66 -5.48
C ARG A 73 -17.64 7.01 -4.97
N ASP A 74 -18.24 6.15 -4.14
CA ASP A 74 -19.67 6.18 -3.81
C ASP A 74 -19.97 6.44 -2.32
N VAL A 75 -18.95 6.65 -1.50
CA VAL A 75 -19.13 7.06 -0.10
C VAL A 75 -18.74 8.54 -0.03
N ALA A 76 -19.54 9.38 0.62
CA ALA A 76 -19.28 10.81 0.80
C ALA A 76 -18.04 11.11 1.69
N SER A 77 -17.00 10.27 1.64
CA SER A 77 -15.74 10.44 2.34
C SER A 77 -14.73 11.11 1.43
N GLY A 78 -13.89 11.97 2.00
CA GLY A 78 -12.80 12.57 1.26
C GLY A 78 -11.77 11.52 0.84
N SER A 79 -10.91 11.87 -0.11
CA SER A 79 -9.71 11.10 -0.42
C SER A 79 -8.84 10.97 0.83
N ALA A 80 -8.56 9.75 1.25
CA ALA A 80 -7.67 9.50 2.38
C ALA A 80 -6.25 9.29 1.86
N ASN A 81 -5.35 10.20 2.19
CA ASN A 81 -3.96 10.14 1.78
C ASN A 81 -3.08 9.80 2.98
N PHE A 82 -2.06 9.01 2.73
CA PHE A 82 -1.18 8.49 3.74
C PHE A 82 0.26 8.58 3.26
N LEU A 83 1.16 8.76 4.22
CA LEU A 83 2.58 8.64 4.00
C LEU A 83 3.10 7.54 4.91
N GLN A 84 3.87 6.62 4.34
CA GLN A 84 4.59 5.62 5.09
C GLN A 84 6.05 5.59 4.69
N THR A 85 6.88 5.20 5.64
CA THR A 85 8.30 5.01 5.47
C THR A 85 8.73 3.78 6.25
N GLY A 86 9.81 3.15 5.84
CA GLY A 86 10.25 1.95 6.48
C GLY A 86 11.63 1.51 6.06
N VAL A 87 12.08 0.44 6.71
CA VAL A 87 13.34 -0.22 6.44
C VAL A 87 13.11 -1.72 6.32
N LEU A 88 13.74 -2.28 5.31
CA LEU A 88 13.82 -3.71 5.03
C LEU A 88 15.26 -4.14 5.30
N TYR A 89 15.44 -5.04 6.26
CA TYR A 89 16.75 -5.60 6.61
C TYR A 89 16.80 -7.08 6.29
N HIS A 90 17.76 -7.49 5.47
CA HIS A 90 17.95 -8.86 5.02
C HIS A 90 18.89 -9.60 5.98
N LEU A 91 18.39 -10.53 6.81
CA LEU A 91 19.20 -11.25 7.81
C LEU A 91 19.95 -12.41 7.16
N THR A 92 19.21 -13.24 6.43
CA THR A 92 19.69 -14.42 5.69
C THR A 92 19.02 -14.45 4.34
N TYR A 93 19.54 -15.17 3.34
CA TYR A 93 18.96 -15.19 1.98
C TYR A 93 17.43 -15.40 1.91
N ASN A 94 16.82 -16.04 2.91
CA ASN A 94 15.40 -16.31 3.04
C ASN A 94 14.66 -15.55 4.17
N LEU A 95 15.32 -14.70 4.95
CA LEU A 95 14.71 -13.96 6.06
C LEU A 95 14.93 -12.46 5.93
N GLN A 96 13.83 -11.71 5.96
CA GLN A 96 13.83 -10.24 5.95
C GLN A 96 13.02 -9.73 7.13
N LEU A 97 13.57 -8.75 7.84
CA LEU A 97 12.84 -7.94 8.81
C LEU A 97 12.34 -6.68 8.11
N ASP A 98 11.07 -6.40 8.32
CA ASP A 98 10.39 -5.26 7.72
C ASP A 98 9.79 -4.41 8.83
N VAL A 99 10.27 -3.17 8.96
CA VAL A 99 9.79 -2.21 9.95
C VAL A 99 9.24 -1.01 9.20
N ARG A 100 7.96 -0.72 9.42
CA ARG A 100 7.23 0.35 8.74
C ARG A 100 6.54 1.25 9.75
N VAL A 101 6.53 2.54 9.48
CA VAL A 101 5.74 3.53 10.21
C VAL A 101 5.03 4.41 9.19
N GLY A 102 3.77 4.75 9.45
CA GLY A 102 2.99 5.56 8.56
C GLY A 102 1.92 6.35 9.29
N GLY A 103 1.49 7.45 8.66
CA GLY A 103 0.47 8.34 9.19
C GLY A 103 -0.46 8.82 8.09
N GLY A 104 -1.72 9.07 8.46
CA GLY A 104 -2.69 9.73 7.59
C GLY A 104 -2.37 11.22 7.48
N LEU A 105 -2.27 11.71 6.24
CA LEU A 105 -2.05 13.12 5.91
C LEU A 105 -3.37 13.90 5.82
N THR A 106 -4.46 13.23 5.44
CA THR A 106 -5.81 13.79 5.42
C THR A 106 -6.75 12.95 6.27
N ARG A 107 -7.69 13.60 6.96
CA ARG A 107 -8.88 12.92 7.51
C ARG A 107 -9.87 12.77 6.36
N GLY A 108 -10.07 11.53 5.91
CA GLY A 108 -11.17 11.18 5.01
C GLY A 108 -12.51 11.23 5.73
#